data_AF-A0AA47M0T6-F1
#
_entry.id   AF-A0AA47M0T6-F1
#
_cell.length_a   1.000
_cell.length_b   1.000
_cell.length_c   1.000
_cell.angle_alpha   90.00
_cell.angle_beta   90.00
_cell.angle_gamma   90.00
#
_symmetry.space_group_name_H-M   'P 1'
#
loop_
_entity.id
_entity.type
_entity.pdbx_description
1 polymer ?
#
loop_
_entity_poly.entity_id
_entity_poly.type
_entity_poly.pdbx_seq_one_letter_code
_entity_poly.pdbx_strand_id
1 'polypeptide(L)'
;MAEVIRNATVEWKLTGKDPAVVTDNASNMTVAVELTGYQHIRCFAHVLNLASQRALKVPALARLIARVRRISTFFHRSTAAANALKINQRMLGLPHHKLITDVAVWWNSAYEMLARFLEQQPAICAALLSPEVRKSTTDICTLNETDISNAEQVVQALKPMLVATNIMCEEKSPTISIIAPLHSQLLSDTTSSIEDSSRQRDQDHHPPRPVQAI
;
A
#
# COMPACT_ATOMS: atom_id res chain seq x y z
N MET A 1 -12.62 0.80 -30.15
CA MET A 1 -12.87 -0.05 -28.96
C MET A 1 -14.34 -0.46 -28.84
N ALA A 2 -15.31 0.46 -28.92
CA ALA A 2 -16.74 0.11 -28.94
C ALA A 2 -17.09 -0.90 -30.04
N GLU A 3 -16.55 -0.71 -31.24
CA GLU A 3 -16.73 -1.64 -32.37
C GLU A 3 -16.14 -3.02 -32.09
N VAL A 4 -14.99 -3.10 -31.40
CA VAL A 4 -14.39 -4.37 -30.99
C VAL A 4 -15.31 -5.13 -30.03
N ILE A 5 -15.89 -4.41 -29.06
CA ILE A 5 -16.85 -4.99 -28.10
C ILE A 5 -18.08 -5.52 -28.86
N ARG A 6 -18.66 -4.74 -29.79
CA ARG A 6 -19.80 -5.18 -30.60
C ARG A 6 -19.46 -6.39 -31.46
N ASN A 7 -18.32 -6.38 -32.14
CA ASN A 7 -17.89 -7.50 -32.98
C ASN A 7 -17.72 -8.78 -32.16
N ALA A 8 -17.15 -8.69 -30.94
CA ALA A 8 -17.06 -9.83 -30.04
C ALA A 8 -18.45 -10.37 -29.64
N THR A 9 -19.44 -9.51 -29.37
CA THR A 9 -20.80 -9.98 -29.07
C THR A 9 -21.48 -10.68 -30.25
N VAL A 10 -21.19 -10.26 -31.48
CA VAL A 10 -21.68 -10.92 -32.70
C VAL A 10 -20.99 -12.26 -32.88
N GLU A 11 -19.66 -12.29 -32.79
CA GLU A 11 -18.84 -13.49 -32.92
C GLU A 11 -19.26 -14.57 -31.91
N TRP A 12 -19.50 -14.18 -30.67
CA TRP A 12 -19.87 -15.08 -29.57
C TRP A 12 -21.39 -15.32 -29.46
N LYS A 13 -22.19 -14.83 -30.43
CA LYS A 13 -23.65 -15.02 -30.47
C LYS A 13 -24.37 -14.55 -29.20
N LEU A 14 -23.96 -13.38 -28.72
CA LEU A 14 -24.53 -12.66 -27.57
C LEU A 14 -25.50 -11.54 -27.99
N THR A 15 -25.72 -11.35 -29.29
CA THR A 15 -26.68 -10.38 -29.82
C THR A 15 -28.07 -10.59 -29.21
N GLY A 16 -28.66 -9.54 -28.61
CA GLY A 16 -29.97 -9.59 -27.95
C GLY A 16 -29.97 -10.17 -26.53
N LYS A 17 -28.81 -10.46 -25.94
CA LYS A 17 -28.67 -10.92 -24.54
C LYS A 17 -28.28 -9.81 -23.56
N ASP A 18 -28.18 -8.57 -24.02
CA ASP A 18 -27.80 -7.38 -23.25
C ASP A 18 -26.68 -7.63 -22.24
N PRO A 19 -25.47 -8.03 -22.70
CA PRO A 19 -24.40 -8.44 -21.81
C PRO A 19 -23.94 -7.28 -20.92
N ALA A 20 -23.59 -7.59 -19.68
CA ALA A 20 -22.85 -6.67 -18.83
C ALA A 20 -21.35 -6.72 -19.20
N VAL A 21 -20.73 -5.56 -19.35
CA VAL A 21 -19.31 -5.43 -19.69
C VAL A 21 -18.54 -4.94 -18.47
N VAL A 22 -17.56 -5.72 -18.03
CA VAL A 22 -16.68 -5.36 -16.90
C VAL A 22 -15.35 -4.84 -17.42
N THR A 23 -14.91 -3.67 -16.94
CA THR A 23 -13.62 -3.08 -17.36
C THR A 23 -12.85 -2.49 -16.18
N ASP A 24 -11.56 -2.22 -16.37
CA ASP A 24 -10.68 -1.53 -15.42
C ASP A 24 -10.97 -0.02 -15.27
N ASN A 25 -12.06 0.50 -15.85
CA ASN A 25 -12.48 1.90 -15.75
C ASN A 25 -11.48 2.90 -16.38
N ALA A 26 -10.62 2.46 -17.30
CA ALA A 26 -9.87 3.37 -18.16
C ALA A 26 -10.84 4.24 -18.99
N SER A 27 -10.54 5.53 -19.14
CA SER A 27 -11.48 6.50 -19.75
C SER A 27 -11.96 6.10 -21.15
N ASN A 28 -11.05 5.54 -21.96
CA ASN A 28 -11.36 5.02 -23.29
C ASN A 28 -12.29 3.79 -23.25
N MET A 29 -12.18 2.94 -22.22
CA MET A 29 -13.04 1.77 -22.03
C MET A 29 -14.44 2.19 -21.55
N THR A 30 -14.53 3.14 -20.62
CA THR A 30 -15.83 3.67 -20.14
C THR A 30 -16.64 4.25 -21.30
N VAL A 31 -16.04 5.15 -22.08
CA VAL A 31 -16.70 5.73 -23.27
C VAL A 31 -17.06 4.64 -24.29
N ALA A 32 -16.19 3.65 -24.48
CA ALA A 32 -16.46 2.57 -25.43
C ALA A 32 -17.68 1.73 -25.05
N VAL A 33 -17.86 1.40 -23.77
CA VAL A 33 -19.02 0.63 -23.28
C VAL A 33 -20.28 1.49 -23.31
N GLU A 34 -20.20 2.78 -22.96
CA GLU A 34 -21.34 3.71 -23.11
C GLU A 34 -21.84 3.75 -24.55
N LEU A 35 -20.91 3.84 -25.51
CA LEU A 35 -21.25 3.83 -26.94
C LEU A 35 -21.86 2.51 -27.41
N THR A 36 -21.65 1.38 -26.73
CA THR A 36 -22.34 0.12 -27.09
C THR A 36 -23.76 0.04 -26.54
N GLY A 37 -24.12 0.89 -25.57
CA GLY A 37 -25.40 0.81 -24.86
C GLY A 37 -25.51 -0.37 -23.90
N TYR A 38 -24.41 -1.07 -23.63
CA TYR A 38 -24.39 -2.21 -22.70
C TYR A 38 -24.24 -1.74 -21.26
N GLN A 39 -24.68 -2.57 -20.32
CA GLN A 39 -24.48 -2.28 -18.90
C GLN A 39 -22.99 -2.31 -18.57
N HIS A 40 -22.47 -1.20 -18.04
CA HIS A 40 -21.08 -1.11 -17.61
C HIS A 40 -20.94 -1.46 -16.13
N ILE A 41 -20.06 -2.42 -15.82
CA ILE A 41 -19.66 -2.75 -14.46
C ILE A 41 -18.19 -2.37 -14.29
N ARG A 42 -17.88 -1.55 -13.29
CA ARG A 42 -16.50 -1.17 -13.00
C ARG A 42 -15.82 -2.28 -12.20
N CYS A 43 -14.58 -2.59 -12.55
CA CYS A 43 -13.79 -3.60 -11.85
C CYS A 43 -13.53 -3.16 -10.40
N PHE A 44 -14.08 -3.90 -9.43
CA PHE A 44 -13.94 -3.58 -8.01
C PHE A 44 -12.49 -3.65 -7.54
N ALA A 45 -11.70 -4.64 -8.00
CA ALA A 45 -10.27 -4.73 -7.69
C ALA A 45 -9.50 -3.49 -8.17
N HIS A 46 -9.86 -2.95 -9.35
CA HIS A 46 -9.26 -1.70 -9.83
C HIS A 46 -9.63 -0.51 -8.94
N VAL A 47 -10.88 -0.42 -8.48
CA VAL A 47 -11.33 0.62 -7.54
C VAL A 47 -10.57 0.54 -6.21
N LEU A 48 -10.38 -0.66 -5.66
CA LEU A 48 -9.57 -0.87 -4.45
C LEU A 48 -8.13 -0.39 -4.66
N ASN A 49 -7.51 -0.76 -5.78
CA ASN A 49 -6.16 -0.30 -6.11
C ASN A 49 -6.09 1.24 -6.18
N LEU A 50 -7.05 1.91 -6.83
CA LEU A 50 -7.08 3.38 -6.89
C LEU A 50 -7.25 4.01 -5.50
N ALA A 51 -8.12 3.46 -4.66
CA ALA A 51 -8.34 3.95 -3.29
C ALA A 51 -7.06 3.83 -2.45
N SER A 52 -6.42 2.66 -2.46
CA SER A 52 -5.17 2.41 -1.75
C SER A 52 -4.03 3.30 -2.27
N GLN A 53 -3.88 3.45 -3.59
CA GLN A 53 -2.87 4.35 -4.16
C GLN A 53 -3.06 5.81 -3.74
N ARG A 54 -4.31 6.28 -3.58
CA ARG A 54 -4.58 7.62 -3.06
C ARG A 54 -4.16 7.75 -1.60
N ALA A 55 -4.43 6.73 -0.77
CA ALA A 55 -3.98 6.72 0.61
C ALA A 55 -2.44 6.81 0.72
N LEU A 56 -1.70 6.08 -0.11
CA LEU A 56 -0.22 6.13 -0.12
C LEU A 56 0.35 7.51 -0.49
N LYS A 57 -0.44 8.36 -1.15
CA LYS A 57 -0.04 9.74 -1.53
C LYS A 57 -0.26 10.77 -0.42
N VAL A 58 -0.87 10.39 0.70
CA VAL A 58 -0.97 11.27 1.87
C VAL A 58 0.45 11.73 2.27
N PRO A 59 0.74 13.04 2.41
CA PRO A 59 2.10 13.54 2.50
C PRO A 59 2.96 12.90 3.61
N ALA A 60 2.37 12.67 4.79
CA ALA A 60 3.06 12.01 5.89
C ALA A 60 3.47 10.57 5.54
N LEU A 61 2.54 9.80 4.94
CA LEU A 61 2.79 8.43 4.51
C LEU A 61 3.78 8.37 3.34
N ALA A 62 3.64 9.25 2.34
CA ALA A 62 4.58 9.33 1.22
C ALA A 62 6.02 9.58 1.70
N ARG A 63 6.21 10.44 2.72
CA ARG A 63 7.53 10.68 3.34
C ARG A 63 8.07 9.45 4.08
N LEU A 64 7.21 8.73 4.80
CA LEU A 64 7.58 7.49 5.48
C LEU A 64 8.02 6.42 4.48
N ILE A 65 7.22 6.16 3.45
CA ILE A 65 7.52 5.22 2.38
C ILE A 65 8.86 5.57 1.71
N ALA A 66 9.09 6.85 1.40
CA ALA A 66 10.35 7.29 0.80
C ALA A 66 11.58 7.03 1.69
N ARG A 67 11.44 7.14 3.02
CA ARG A 67 12.51 6.80 3.96
C ARG A 67 12.78 5.30 4.01
N VAL A 68 11.73 4.48 4.12
CA VAL A 68 11.85 3.01 4.09
C VAL A 68 12.49 2.55 2.78
N ARG A 69 12.08 3.14 1.65
CA ARG A 69 12.67 2.87 0.33
C ARG A 69 14.17 3.18 0.28
N ARG A 70 14.61 4.30 0.87
CA ARG A 70 16.04 4.66 0.97
C ARG A 70 16.82 3.61 1.75
N ILE A 71 16.27 3.15 2.88
CA ILE A 71 16.90 2.09 3.70
C ILE A 71 17.00 0.79 2.89
N SER A 72 15.90 0.30 2.31
CA SER A 72 15.91 -0.92 1.48
C SER A 72 16.94 -0.82 0.35
N THR A 73 16.93 0.29 -0.39
CA THR A 73 17.85 0.54 -1.50
C THR A 73 19.31 0.49 -1.06
N PHE A 74 19.63 1.03 0.12
CA PHE A 74 20.98 0.96 0.67
C PHE A 74 21.43 -0.48 0.93
N PHE A 75 20.60 -1.28 1.60
CA PHE A 75 20.91 -2.69 1.86
C PHE A 75 21.04 -3.51 0.58
N HIS A 76 20.35 -3.13 -0.50
CA HIS A 76 20.54 -3.76 -1.81
C HIS A 76 21.87 -3.39 -2.49
N ARG A 77 22.36 -2.16 -2.29
CA ARG A 77 23.57 -1.65 -2.95
C ARG A 77 24.87 -1.96 -2.19
N SER A 78 24.81 -2.04 -0.86
CA SER A 78 25.98 -2.25 -0.01
C SER A 78 26.10 -3.73 0.39
N THR A 79 27.14 -4.40 -0.11
CA THR A 79 27.47 -5.78 0.26
C THR A 79 27.78 -5.91 1.76
N ALA A 80 28.46 -4.92 2.33
CA ALA A 80 28.73 -4.84 3.75
C ALA A 80 27.43 -4.76 4.57
N ALA A 81 26.51 -3.87 4.19
CA ALA A 81 25.21 -3.76 4.87
C ALA A 81 24.36 -5.02 4.71
N ALA A 82 24.32 -5.61 3.52
CA ALA A 82 23.59 -6.85 3.28
C ALA A 82 24.12 -8.01 4.13
N ASN A 83 25.45 -8.11 4.31
CA ASN A 83 26.06 -9.11 5.16
C ASN A 83 25.79 -8.84 6.65
N ALA A 84 25.91 -7.58 7.08
CA ALA A 84 25.56 -7.18 8.44
C ALA A 84 24.09 -7.51 8.77
N LEU A 85 23.15 -7.27 7.83
CA LEU A 85 21.74 -7.63 8.00
C LEU A 85 21.59 -9.14 8.22
N LYS A 86 22.21 -9.97 7.38
CA LYS A 86 22.14 -11.44 7.51
C LYS A 86 22.70 -11.95 8.84
N ILE A 87 23.80 -11.37 9.31
CA ILE A 87 24.40 -11.72 10.61
C ILE A 87 23.42 -11.36 11.72
N ASN A 88 22.87 -10.14 11.72
CA ASN A 88 21.94 -9.70 12.75
C ASN A 88 20.62 -10.47 12.72
N GLN A 89 20.11 -10.84 11.54
CA GLN A 89 18.96 -11.73 11.39
C GLN A 89 19.18 -13.05 12.14
N ARG A 90 20.34 -13.68 11.91
CA ARG A 90 20.70 -14.93 12.60
C ARG A 90 20.81 -14.75 14.11
N MET A 91 21.51 -13.71 14.55
CA MET A 91 21.72 -13.44 15.98
C MET A 91 20.41 -13.16 16.73
N LEU A 92 19.45 -12.52 16.07
CA LEU A 92 18.15 -12.19 16.64
C LEU A 92 17.07 -13.25 16.37
N GLY A 93 17.41 -14.35 15.71
CA GLY A 93 16.46 -15.42 15.37
C GLY A 93 15.38 -15.01 14.37
N LEU A 94 15.62 -13.95 13.57
CA LEU A 94 14.68 -13.48 12.56
C LEU A 94 14.75 -14.32 11.27
N PRO A 95 13.66 -14.38 10.49
CA PRO A 95 13.69 -14.94 9.15
C PRO A 95 14.75 -14.27 8.26
N HIS A 96 15.43 -15.07 7.44
CA HIS A 96 16.52 -14.58 6.58
C HIS A 96 15.97 -14.01 5.27
N HIS A 97 15.26 -12.88 5.37
CA HIS A 97 14.66 -12.22 4.21
C HIS A 97 15.49 -11.03 3.74
N LYS A 98 15.55 -10.85 2.41
CA LYS A 98 16.00 -9.57 1.85
C LYS A 98 14.90 -8.52 2.07
N LEU A 99 15.30 -7.27 2.19
CA LEU A 99 14.36 -6.16 2.15
C LEU A 99 13.70 -6.10 0.77
N ILE A 100 12.49 -5.53 0.74
CA ILE A 100 11.72 -5.31 -0.50
C ILE A 100 11.77 -3.81 -0.80
N THR A 101 11.91 -3.44 -2.07
CA THR A 101 11.70 -2.08 -2.55
C THR A 101 10.38 -2.06 -3.32
N ASP A 102 9.51 -1.12 -2.99
CA ASP A 102 8.20 -1.03 -3.62
C ASP A 102 8.26 -0.55 -5.08
N VAL A 103 7.23 -0.90 -5.84
CA VAL A 103 6.97 -0.48 -7.20
C VAL A 103 5.80 0.50 -7.17
N ALA A 104 6.07 1.77 -7.49
CA ALA A 104 5.13 2.88 -7.29
C ALA A 104 3.73 2.71 -7.92
N VAL A 105 3.61 1.87 -8.95
CA VAL A 105 2.34 1.62 -9.67
C VAL A 105 1.42 0.65 -8.91
N TRP A 106 1.95 -0.16 -7.99
CA TRP A 106 1.18 -1.17 -7.27
C TRP A 106 1.26 -0.97 -5.77
N TRP A 107 0.12 -0.61 -5.19
CA TRP A 107 0.03 -0.30 -3.77
C TRP A 107 0.40 -1.52 -2.88
N ASN A 108 0.12 -2.76 -3.33
CA ASN A 108 0.51 -4.00 -2.63
C ASN A 108 2.02 -4.04 -2.35
N SER A 109 2.85 -3.60 -3.30
CA SER A 109 4.31 -3.63 -3.14
C SER A 109 4.79 -2.65 -2.05
N ALA A 110 4.09 -1.53 -1.85
CA ALA A 110 4.38 -0.60 -0.76
C ALA A 110 3.98 -1.19 0.60
N TYR A 111 2.83 -1.87 0.66
CA TYR A 111 2.43 -2.63 1.84
C TYR A 111 3.46 -3.70 2.18
N GLU A 112 3.87 -4.52 1.22
CA GLU A 112 4.85 -5.60 1.39
C GLU A 112 6.22 -5.07 1.83
N MET A 113 6.67 -3.95 1.26
CA MET A 113 7.89 -3.28 1.69
C MET A 113 7.82 -2.85 3.16
N LEU A 114 6.72 -2.21 3.58
CA LEU A 114 6.55 -1.78 4.96
C LEU A 114 6.46 -2.96 5.92
N ALA A 115 5.67 -3.99 5.58
CA ALA A 115 5.54 -5.20 6.39
C ALA A 115 6.88 -5.94 6.53
N ARG A 116 7.65 -6.09 5.44
CA ARG A 116 8.98 -6.69 5.47
C ARG A 116 9.97 -5.85 6.27
N PHE A 117 9.90 -4.52 6.14
CA PHE A 117 10.74 -3.61 6.91
C PHE A 117 10.49 -3.77 8.42
N LEU A 118 9.23 -3.81 8.84
CA LEU A 118 8.84 -4.00 10.25
C LEU A 118 9.30 -5.35 10.80
N GLU A 119 9.10 -6.45 10.04
CA GLU A 119 9.59 -7.79 10.42
C GLU A 119 11.11 -7.79 10.68
N GLN A 120 11.86 -7.00 9.91
CA GLN A 120 13.32 -6.97 9.92
C GLN A 120 13.89 -5.81 10.74
N GLN A 121 13.03 -4.97 11.34
CA GLN A 121 13.42 -3.70 11.96
C GLN A 121 14.53 -3.86 13.01
N PRO A 122 14.50 -4.85 13.92
CA PRO A 122 15.57 -5.01 14.91
C PRO A 122 16.93 -5.31 14.28
N ALA A 123 16.96 -6.17 13.25
CA ALA A 123 18.20 -6.50 12.54
C ALA A 123 18.70 -5.36 11.66
N ILE A 124 17.79 -4.59 11.05
CA ILE A 124 18.13 -3.37 10.31
C ILE A 124 18.81 -2.36 11.24
N CYS A 125 18.20 -2.08 12.40
CA CYS A 125 18.76 -1.14 13.38
C CYS A 125 20.14 -1.57 13.85
N ALA A 126 20.31 -2.85 14.24
CA ALA A 126 21.60 -3.37 14.67
C ALA A 126 22.66 -3.29 13.55
N ALA A 127 22.28 -3.62 12.30
CA ALA A 127 23.19 -3.54 11.16
C ALA A 127 23.63 -2.10 10.85
N LEU A 128 22.71 -1.12 10.91
CA LEU A 128 23.02 0.30 10.68
C LEU A 128 23.93 0.90 11.76
N LEU A 129 23.93 0.33 12.97
CA LEU A 129 24.79 0.74 14.07
C LEU A 129 26.18 0.10 14.02
N SER A 130 26.40 -0.90 13.16
CA SER A 130 27.68 -1.62 13.11
C SER A 130 28.80 -0.74 12.53
N PRO A 131 30.04 -0.88 13.04
CA PRO A 131 31.19 -0.10 12.56
C PRO A 131 31.47 -0.30 11.06
N GLU A 132 31.22 -1.49 10.55
CA GLU A 132 31.45 -1.87 9.14
C GLU A 132 30.51 -1.10 8.20
N VAL A 133 29.28 -0.85 8.64
CA VAL A 133 28.25 -0.15 7.86
C VAL A 133 28.38 1.36 8.01
N ARG A 134 28.60 1.87 9.23
CA ARG A 134 28.77 3.32 9.51
C ARG A 134 29.90 3.96 8.72
N LYS A 135 31.01 3.24 8.46
CA LYS A 135 32.13 3.75 7.64
C LYS A 135 31.73 4.12 6.21
N SER A 136 30.63 3.53 5.70
CA SER A 136 30.15 3.74 4.34
C SER A 136 29.05 4.80 4.22
N THR A 137 28.56 5.37 5.33
CA THR A 137 27.34 6.18 5.33
C THR A 137 27.33 7.30 6.38
N THR A 138 27.29 8.54 5.93
CA THR A 138 27.07 9.73 6.78
C THR A 138 25.60 10.13 6.91
N ASP A 139 24.69 9.66 6.04
CA ASP A 139 23.33 10.24 5.92
C ASP A 139 22.17 9.22 5.81
N ILE A 140 22.34 7.98 6.27
CA ILE A 140 21.18 7.08 6.38
C ILE A 140 20.41 7.43 7.63
N CYS A 141 19.35 8.21 7.42
CA CYS A 141 18.35 8.56 8.43
C CYS A 141 17.72 7.28 8.97
N THR A 142 18.06 6.92 10.20
CA THR A 142 17.36 5.91 10.97
C THR A 142 15.95 6.41 11.27
N LEU A 143 14.94 5.58 11.01
CA LEU A 143 13.58 5.86 11.47
C LEU A 143 13.55 5.94 12.99
N ASN A 144 12.85 6.92 13.55
CA ASN A 144 12.64 7.02 14.99
C ASN A 144 11.44 6.16 15.43
N GLU A 145 11.19 6.05 16.73
CA GLU A 145 10.08 5.25 17.26
C GLU A 145 8.70 5.68 16.71
N THR A 146 8.49 6.99 16.52
CA THR A 146 7.26 7.51 15.91
C THR A 146 7.09 7.04 14.47
N ASP A 147 8.16 6.97 13.70
CA ASP A 147 8.13 6.48 12.32
C ASP A 147 7.81 4.98 12.26
N ILE A 148 8.34 4.19 13.21
CA ILE A 148 8.03 2.77 13.33
C ILE A 148 6.55 2.58 13.69
N SER A 149 6.05 3.30 14.70
CA SER A 149 4.64 3.23 15.09
C SER A 149 3.71 3.66 13.95
N ASN A 150 4.08 4.70 13.20
CA ASN A 150 3.33 5.11 12.01
C ASN A 150 3.34 4.02 10.93
N ALA A 151 4.46 3.33 10.71
CA ALA A 151 4.53 2.23 9.75
C ALA A 151 3.64 1.05 10.18
N GLU A 152 3.60 0.72 11.47
CA GLU A 152 2.74 -0.31 12.04
C GLU A 152 1.26 0.03 11.83
N GLN A 153 0.86 1.26 12.19
CA GLN A 153 -0.52 1.74 12.01
C GLN A 153 -0.93 1.71 10.52
N VAL A 154 -0.04 2.10 9.62
CA VAL A 154 -0.31 2.07 8.18
C VAL A 154 -0.48 0.64 7.67
N VAL A 155 0.40 -0.28 8.06
CA VAL A 155 0.28 -1.69 7.68
C VAL A 155 -1.02 -2.27 8.23
N GLN A 156 -1.38 -1.95 9.47
CA GLN A 156 -2.65 -2.37 10.05
C GLN A 156 -3.86 -1.80 9.29
N ALA A 157 -3.87 -0.50 8.98
CA ALA A 157 -4.95 0.17 8.28
C ALA A 157 -5.13 -0.30 6.83
N LEU A 158 -4.04 -0.68 6.16
CA LEU A 158 -4.08 -1.17 4.77
C LEU A 158 -4.32 -2.68 4.66
N LYS A 159 -4.22 -3.44 5.75
CA LYS A 159 -4.41 -4.89 5.74
C LYS A 159 -5.80 -5.32 5.22
N PRO A 160 -6.93 -4.67 5.59
CA PRO A 160 -8.24 -5.00 5.03
C PRO A 160 -8.30 -4.86 3.51
N MET A 161 -7.67 -3.80 2.97
CA MET A 161 -7.58 -3.59 1.52
C MET A 161 -6.81 -4.72 0.82
N LEU A 162 -5.79 -5.29 1.49
CA LEU A 162 -4.97 -6.36 0.92
C LEU A 162 -5.77 -7.65 0.85
N VAL A 163 -6.46 -7.97 1.94
CA VAL A 163 -7.34 -9.14 2.01
C VAL A 163 -8.43 -9.04 0.94
N ALA A 164 -9.10 -7.90 0.83
CA ALA A 164 -10.13 -7.69 -0.20
C ALA A 164 -9.55 -7.79 -1.63
N THR A 165 -8.36 -7.24 -1.86
CA THR A 165 -7.69 -7.35 -3.18
C THR A 165 -7.35 -8.79 -3.51
N ASN A 166 -6.81 -9.56 -2.56
CA ASN A 166 -6.48 -10.97 -2.76
C ASN A 166 -7.73 -11.81 -3.03
N ILE A 167 -8.82 -11.62 -2.28
CA ILE A 167 -10.09 -12.31 -2.54
C ILE A 167 -10.56 -12.05 -3.98
N MET A 168 -10.51 -10.79 -4.42
CA MET A 168 -10.94 -10.42 -5.77
C MET A 168 -9.98 -10.88 -6.89
N CYS A 169 -8.72 -11.18 -6.57
CA CYS A 169 -7.69 -11.60 -7.53
C CYS A 169 -7.45 -13.13 -7.54
N GLU A 170 -7.66 -13.82 -6.42
CA GLU A 170 -7.43 -15.27 -6.27
C GLU A 170 -8.64 -16.10 -6.70
N GLU A 171 -9.86 -15.55 -6.66
CA GLU A 171 -11.02 -16.26 -7.16
C GLU A 171 -10.92 -16.45 -8.68
N LYS A 172 -10.96 -17.71 -9.12
CA LYS A 172 -11.04 -18.07 -10.55
C LYS A 172 -12.31 -17.51 -11.22
N SER A 173 -13.29 -17.10 -10.42
CA SER A 173 -14.54 -16.47 -10.84
C SER A 173 -15.06 -15.57 -9.71
N PRO A 174 -14.47 -14.38 -9.48
CA PRO A 174 -14.95 -13.47 -8.44
C PRO A 174 -16.41 -13.15 -8.73
N THR A 175 -17.31 -13.61 -7.86
CA THR A 175 -18.74 -13.39 -8.07
C THR A 175 -19.11 -11.98 -7.63
N ILE A 176 -19.94 -11.29 -8.43
CA ILE A 176 -20.45 -9.94 -8.12
C ILE A 176 -21.10 -9.87 -6.73
N SER A 177 -21.62 -10.99 -6.22
CA SER A 177 -22.20 -11.16 -4.89
C SER A 177 -21.24 -10.89 -3.74
N ILE A 178 -19.93 -11.03 -3.95
CA ILE A 178 -18.90 -10.81 -2.90
C ILE A 178 -18.56 -9.32 -2.75
N ILE A 179 -18.85 -8.50 -3.76
CA ILE A 179 -18.49 -7.07 -3.75
C ILE A 179 -19.22 -6.31 -2.63
N ALA A 180 -20.54 -6.52 -2.48
CA ALA A 180 -21.33 -5.84 -1.44
C ALA A 180 -20.86 -6.15 0.00
N PRO A 181 -20.67 -7.42 0.41
CA PRO A 181 -20.16 -7.73 1.74
C PRO A 181 -18.73 -7.23 1.95
N LEU A 182 -17.83 -7.37 0.96
CA LEU A 182 -16.47 -6.82 1.07
C LEU A 182 -16.47 -5.31 1.23
N HIS A 183 -17.30 -4.60 0.47
CA HIS A 183 -17.43 -3.15 0.58
C HIS A 183 -17.92 -2.74 1.98
N SER A 184 -18.95 -3.41 2.51
CA SER A 184 -19.45 -3.15 3.86
C SER A 184 -18.39 -3.42 4.94
N GLN A 185 -17.63 -4.50 4.79
CA GLN A 185 -16.54 -4.84 5.71
C GLN A 185 -15.44 -3.78 5.65
N LEU A 186 -15.00 -3.37 4.46
CA LEU A 186 -13.98 -2.34 4.31
C LEU A 186 -14.41 -1.01 4.94
N LEU A 187 -15.66 -0.59 4.79
CA LEU A 187 -16.16 0.61 5.46
C LEU A 187 -16.15 0.46 6.97
N SER A 188 -16.55 -0.70 7.50
CA SER A 188 -16.49 -0.99 8.94
C SER A 188 -15.04 -0.96 9.46
N ASP A 189 -14.11 -1.56 8.72
CA ASP A 189 -12.70 -1.68 9.12
C ASP A 189 -11.92 -0.35 9.00
N THR A 190 -12.40 0.59 8.18
CA THR A 190 -11.73 1.87 7.91
C THR A 190 -12.40 3.08 8.54
N THR A 191 -13.61 2.91 9.10
CA THR A 191 -14.26 3.97 9.88
C THR A 191 -13.70 3.96 11.30
N SER A 192 -13.18 5.10 11.73
CA SER A 192 -12.58 5.28 13.06
C SER A 192 -13.50 4.77 14.17
N SER A 193 -12.96 3.92 15.05
CA SER A 193 -13.56 3.74 16.37
C SER A 193 -13.37 5.05 17.17
N ILE A 194 -14.31 5.32 18.07
CA ILE A 194 -14.41 6.57 18.87
C ILE A 194 -13.10 6.93 19.62
N GLU A 195 -12.18 5.99 19.78
CA GLU A 195 -10.87 6.14 20.41
C GLU A 195 -9.81 6.89 19.57
N ASP A 196 -9.97 7.00 18.25
CA ASP A 196 -9.01 7.74 17.41
C ASP A 196 -9.21 9.27 17.52
N SER A 197 -10.41 9.70 17.92
CA SER A 197 -10.79 11.12 18.08
C SER A 197 -10.31 11.75 19.39
N SER A 198 -9.88 10.94 20.38
CA SER A 198 -9.30 11.44 21.63
C SER A 198 -7.79 11.69 21.49
N ARG A 199 -7.08 10.88 20.70
CA ARG A 199 -5.62 11.03 20.49
C ARG A 199 -5.22 12.27 19.66
N GLN A 200 -6.10 12.75 18.79
CA GLN A 200 -5.85 13.99 18.02
C GLN A 200 -6.04 15.26 18.86
N ARG A 201 -6.91 15.26 19.88
CA ARG A 201 -7.17 16.45 20.72
C ARG A 201 -6.03 16.80 21.67
N ASP A 202 -5.22 15.83 22.08
CA ASP A 202 -4.09 16.05 22.98
C ASP A 202 -2.84 16.63 22.29
N GLN A 203 -2.77 16.62 20.95
CA GLN A 203 -1.63 17.20 20.22
C GLN A 203 -1.82 18.70 19.88
N ASP A 204 -3.03 19.24 19.97
CA ASP A 204 -3.33 20.64 19.65
C ASP A 204 -3.23 21.61 20.85
N HIS A 205 -2.90 21.13 22.05
CA HIS A 205 -2.71 21.95 23.24
C HIS A 205 -1.24 22.35 23.46
N HIS A 206 -0.66 23.13 22.53
CA HIS A 206 0.56 23.88 22.82
C HIS A 206 0.20 25.33 23.17
N PRO A 207 0.47 25.81 24.40
CA PRO A 207 0.21 27.19 24.74
C PRO A 207 1.15 28.13 23.94
N PRO A 208 0.68 29.30 23.49
CA PRO A 208 1.52 30.23 22.75
C PRO A 208 2.68 30.72 23.63
N ARG A 209 3.89 30.76 23.06
CA ARG A 209 5.08 31.30 23.74
C ARG A 209 4.89 32.80 24.02
N PRO A 210 5.31 33.30 25.20
CA PRO A 210 5.24 34.72 25.50
C PRO A 210 6.22 35.50 24.61
N VAL A 211 5.70 36.57 24.00
CA VAL A 211 6.49 37.54 23.25
C VAL A 211 7.34 38.32 24.26
N GLN A 212 8.67 38.17 24.18
CA GLN A 212 9.58 39.05 24.91
C GLN A 212 9.63 40.39 24.17
N ALA A 213 9.20 41.45 24.84
CA ALA A 213 9.39 42.82 24.41
C ALA A 213 10.72 43.34 24.95
N ILE A 214 11.68 43.60 24.05
CA ILE A 214 12.70 44.67 24.15
C ILE A 214 12.92 45.18 22.73
#